data_AF-A0A7L5BR98-F1
#
_entry.id   AF-A0A7L5BR98-F1
#
_cell.length_a   1.000
_cell.length_b   1.000
_cell.length_c   1.000
_cell.angle_alpha   90.00
_cell.angle_beta   90.00
_cell.angle_gamma   90.00
#
_symmetry.space_group_name_H-M   'P 1'
#
loop_
_entity.id
_entity.type
_entity.pdbx_description
1 polymer ?
#
loop_
_entity_poly.entity_id
_entity_poly.type
_entity_poly.pdbx_seq_one_letter_code
_entity_poly.pdbx_strand_id
1 'polypeptide(L)'
;MEINSAEVELTDVRTEQRFEGHQPDVIGRASDRPLLIEIVVTHRVSDQKAALIRRQRLESFEIVISPDSVSGKLSLAAVEDHVRRGANRHWIFNEKLENFLHARYHLDGVRPRGRLTTDKSRALARLYDRLAGLPKVSAPSPNKTSLSQWLEGTRPSFEGYFRTPADEWRAFVLLQCQHGPGVPLSRIVTKLQRAEHLHAELSRFSCSATESNEVGLPEFGVEACVFTFLSDLEKQGAVVCLPSGNWRLLVDLPEQQPFSSERRPGLLPKPDYMAMRHQEMEASLQRIVSKLDLTERAEFAEGIGAWWKRPLIDGRLTPLDIIKAGDYRWTRLKQQLAAVEQALDSDEPDPFNPIGLPMSAAAAVWAAKVADDENERARLRCEKLQARAVQKFGPGIAPMWLSTRPSRRGLSPLEFARASEIGLQDALRELERRFVSTGRIPMIQEEFKVWVGRKFQGKGLRFIQTKNDWLPDRRTPLECCYDDVSRVQMQKLVEERF
;
A
#
# COMPACT_ATOMS: atom_id res chain seq x y z
N MET A 1 -11.37 -1.38 -17.93
CA MET A 1 -10.92 -0.20 -18.69
C MET A 1 -10.90 -0.64 -20.15
N GLU A 2 -11.94 -0.31 -20.91
CA GLU A 2 -11.90 -0.50 -22.36
C GLU A 2 -10.79 0.40 -22.89
N ILE A 3 -9.78 -0.20 -23.52
CA ILE A 3 -8.75 0.55 -24.21
C ILE A 3 -9.42 1.04 -25.49
N ASN A 4 -9.86 2.30 -25.50
CA ASN A 4 -10.22 2.97 -26.74
C ASN A 4 -9.03 2.86 -27.69
N SER A 5 -9.24 2.22 -28.84
CA SER A 5 -8.27 2.21 -29.94
C SER A 5 -8.19 3.62 -30.52
N ALA A 6 -7.30 4.44 -29.95
CA ALA A 6 -6.95 5.74 -30.50
C ALA A 6 -5.95 5.54 -31.64
N GLU A 7 -6.26 6.04 -32.83
CA GLU A 7 -5.26 6.19 -33.89
C GLU A 7 -4.25 7.25 -33.47
N VAL A 8 -2.96 6.92 -33.55
CA VAL A 8 -1.86 7.84 -33.24
C VAL A 8 -1.19 8.21 -34.55
N GLU A 9 -1.23 9.50 -34.88
CA GLU A 9 -0.49 10.06 -36.01
C GLU A 9 0.99 10.22 -35.64
N LEU A 10 1.88 9.77 -36.53
CA LEU A 10 3.33 9.95 -36.39
C LEU A 10 3.79 11.07 -37.32
N THR A 11 4.50 12.05 -36.77
CA THR A 11 5.14 13.13 -37.54
C THR A 11 6.66 12.95 -37.56
N ASP A 12 7.36 13.65 -38.47
CA ASP A 12 8.83 13.61 -38.59
C ASP A 12 9.40 12.17 -38.68
N VAL A 13 8.76 11.34 -39.51
CA VAL A 13 9.12 9.92 -39.65
C VAL A 13 10.42 9.78 -40.43
N ARG A 14 11.40 9.11 -39.83
CA ARG A 14 12.71 8.79 -40.41
C ARG A 14 12.97 7.30 -40.26
N THR A 15 13.65 6.70 -41.23
CA THR A 15 14.05 5.29 -41.19
C THR A 15 15.55 5.17 -41.02
N GLU A 16 16.00 4.17 -40.25
CA GLU A 16 17.41 3.81 -40.07
C GLU A 16 18.34 4.97 -39.62
N GLN A 17 17.80 6.03 -39.00
CA GLN A 17 18.60 7.15 -38.52
C GLN A 17 19.11 6.89 -37.08
N ARG A 18 20.36 7.28 -36.80
CA ARG A 18 20.87 7.23 -35.41
C ARG A 18 20.21 8.30 -34.54
N PHE A 19 19.72 7.89 -33.37
CA PHE A 19 19.13 8.73 -32.34
C PHE A 19 19.64 8.28 -30.96
N GLU A 20 20.31 9.19 -30.26
CA GLU A 20 20.85 8.97 -28.90
C GLU A 20 21.71 7.68 -28.73
N GLY A 21 22.42 7.30 -29.80
CA GLY A 21 23.28 6.10 -29.81
C GLY A 21 22.58 4.82 -30.28
N HIS A 22 21.30 4.90 -30.65
CA HIS A 22 20.52 3.80 -31.21
C HIS A 22 20.22 4.02 -32.69
N GLN A 23 20.12 2.95 -33.47
CA GLN A 23 19.61 2.99 -34.84
C GLN A 23 18.39 2.06 -34.89
N PRO A 24 17.18 2.60 -34.67
CA PRO A 24 15.93 1.86 -34.85
C PRO A 24 15.53 1.84 -36.32
N ASP A 25 14.65 0.91 -36.67
CA ASP A 25 14.14 0.79 -38.04
C ASP A 25 13.33 2.02 -38.43
N VAL A 26 12.51 2.53 -37.49
CA VAL A 26 11.72 3.74 -37.67
C VAL A 26 11.80 4.62 -36.43
N ILE A 27 11.94 5.93 -36.65
CA ILE A 27 11.79 6.98 -35.65
C ILE A 27 10.64 7.85 -36.11
N GLY A 28 9.69 8.13 -35.23
CA GLY A 28 8.69 9.16 -35.45
C GLY A 28 8.49 9.99 -34.20
N ARG A 29 7.62 10.99 -34.29
CA ARG A 29 7.13 11.75 -33.14
C ARG A 29 5.65 11.48 -32.94
N ALA A 30 5.27 11.15 -31.70
CA ALA A 30 3.88 11.06 -31.27
C ALA A 30 3.65 12.09 -30.14
N SER A 31 2.69 13.00 -30.33
CA SER A 31 2.44 14.10 -29.38
C SER A 31 3.73 14.85 -28.96
N ASP A 32 4.54 15.22 -29.96
CA ASP A 32 5.84 15.89 -29.82
C ASP A 32 6.94 15.12 -29.07
N ARG A 33 6.77 13.83 -28.79
CA ARG A 33 7.80 12.99 -28.17
C ARG A 33 8.41 12.01 -29.17
N PRO A 34 9.73 11.77 -29.13
CA PRO A 34 10.36 10.76 -29.98
C PRO A 34 9.82 9.37 -29.63
N LEU A 35 9.51 8.58 -30.65
CA LEU A 35 9.01 7.22 -30.56
C LEU A 35 9.86 6.33 -31.46
N LEU A 36 10.55 5.36 -30.87
CA LEU A 36 11.36 4.40 -31.59
C LEU A 36 10.53 3.15 -31.90
N ILE A 37 10.56 2.71 -33.15
CA ILE A 37 9.80 1.55 -33.60
C ILE A 37 10.75 0.56 -34.26
N GLU A 38 10.67 -0.68 -33.81
CA GLU A 38 11.50 -1.79 -34.27
C GLU A 38 10.61 -2.81 -34.97
N ILE A 39 11.00 -3.24 -36.18
CA ILE A 39 10.25 -4.19 -36.99
C ILE A 39 10.88 -5.57 -36.82
N VAL A 40 10.19 -6.42 -36.06
CA VAL A 40 10.64 -7.77 -35.79
C VAL A 40 10.13 -8.70 -36.88
N VAL A 41 11.05 -9.11 -37.76
CA VAL A 41 10.79 -10.13 -38.79
C VAL A 41 11.35 -11.48 -38.37
N THR A 42 12.60 -11.52 -37.90
CA THR A 42 13.31 -12.77 -37.58
C THR A 42 13.68 -12.88 -36.09
N HIS A 43 14.07 -11.78 -35.46
CA HIS A 43 14.48 -11.76 -34.07
C HIS A 43 13.97 -10.48 -33.39
N ARG A 44 13.65 -10.61 -32.10
CA ARG A 44 13.25 -9.48 -31.26
C ARG A 44 14.43 -8.55 -30.99
N VAL A 45 14.10 -7.34 -30.55
CA VAL A 45 15.11 -6.41 -30.01
C VAL A 45 15.88 -7.11 -28.90
N SER A 46 17.21 -7.14 -29.00
CA SER A 46 18.05 -7.78 -27.99
C SER A 46 17.86 -7.14 -26.61
N ASP A 47 18.02 -7.94 -25.55
CA ASP A 47 17.89 -7.46 -24.17
C ASP A 47 18.85 -6.29 -23.86
N GLN A 48 20.06 -6.30 -24.45
CA GLN A 48 21.02 -5.22 -24.31
C GLN A 48 20.50 -3.91 -24.91
N LYS A 49 19.93 -3.95 -26.12
CA LYS A 49 19.34 -2.78 -26.78
C LYS A 49 18.10 -2.29 -26.02
N ALA A 50 17.24 -3.21 -25.56
CA ALA A 50 16.08 -2.88 -24.74
C ALA A 50 16.45 -2.23 -23.39
N ALA A 51 17.48 -2.74 -22.70
CA ALA A 51 17.95 -2.17 -21.43
C ALA A 51 18.51 -0.75 -21.58
N LEU A 52 19.25 -0.49 -22.66
CA LEU A 52 19.76 0.85 -22.97
C LEU A 52 18.62 1.84 -23.25
N ILE A 53 17.64 1.42 -24.07
CA ILE A 53 16.44 2.21 -24.37
C ILE A 53 15.65 2.55 -23.09
N ARG A 54 15.49 1.59 -22.17
CA ARG A 54 14.84 1.82 -20.86
C ARG A 54 15.63 2.80 -19.99
N ARG A 55 16.97 2.68 -19.94
CA ARG A 55 17.83 3.59 -19.18
C ARG A 55 17.75 5.03 -19.67
N GLN A 56 17.65 5.22 -20.98
CA GLN A 56 17.48 6.54 -21.60
C GLN A 56 16.02 7.03 -21.57
N ARG A 57 15.08 6.19 -21.11
CA ARG A 57 13.63 6.48 -21.03
C ARG A 57 13.03 6.87 -22.38
N LEU A 58 13.45 6.19 -23.45
CA LEU A 58 12.97 6.43 -24.81
C LEU A 58 11.73 5.58 -25.11
N GLU A 59 10.60 6.25 -25.37
CA GLU A 59 9.35 5.59 -25.77
C GLU A 59 9.59 4.70 -26.98
N SER A 60 9.26 3.41 -26.85
CA SER A 60 9.68 2.44 -27.85
C SER A 60 8.87 1.16 -27.81
N PHE A 61 8.56 0.61 -28.99
CA PHE A 61 7.91 -0.68 -29.12
C PHE A 61 8.36 -1.43 -30.36
N GLU A 62 8.22 -2.75 -30.32
CA GLU A 62 8.43 -3.62 -31.47
C GLU A 62 7.10 -3.99 -32.13
N ILE A 63 7.08 -4.01 -33.47
CA ILE A 63 6.01 -4.56 -34.30
C ILE A 63 6.48 -5.93 -34.78
N VAL A 64 5.76 -6.98 -34.37
CA VAL A 64 6.11 -8.35 -34.73
C VAL A 64 5.34 -8.75 -35.98
N ILE A 65 6.08 -8.97 -37.07
CA ILE A 65 5.57 -9.47 -38.33
C ILE A 65 5.97 -10.94 -38.43
N SER A 66 5.00 -11.85 -38.37
CA SER A 66 5.30 -13.27 -38.57
C SER A 66 5.57 -13.52 -40.07
N PRO A 67 6.65 -14.22 -40.44
CA PRO A 67 6.87 -14.62 -41.83
C PRO A 67 5.69 -15.41 -42.41
N ASP A 68 4.97 -16.18 -41.57
CA ASP A 68 3.79 -16.94 -41.98
C ASP A 68 2.54 -16.07 -42.16
N SER A 69 2.48 -14.90 -41.50
CA SER A 69 1.35 -13.97 -41.64
C SER A 69 1.47 -13.05 -42.85
N VAL A 70 2.66 -12.99 -43.46
CA VAL A 70 2.93 -12.20 -44.65
C VAL A 70 3.47 -13.09 -45.77
N SER A 71 2.58 -13.79 -46.48
CA SER A 71 3.00 -14.58 -47.64
C SER A 71 3.58 -13.65 -48.72
N GLY A 72 4.61 -14.10 -49.45
CA GLY A 72 5.21 -13.34 -50.56
C GLY A 72 4.27 -13.01 -51.74
N LYS A 73 2.99 -13.40 -51.65
CA LYS A 73 1.92 -13.10 -52.62
C LYS A 73 0.99 -11.96 -52.17
N LEU A 74 1.19 -11.38 -50.99
CA LEU A 74 0.36 -10.27 -50.52
C LEU A 74 0.64 -9.00 -51.32
N SER A 75 -0.42 -8.23 -51.58
CA SER A 75 -0.29 -6.89 -52.13
C SER A 75 0.32 -5.94 -51.09
N LEU A 76 0.98 -4.87 -51.54
CA LEU A 76 1.54 -3.84 -50.65
C LEU A 76 0.48 -3.28 -49.68
N ALA A 77 -0.75 -3.06 -50.16
CA ALA A 77 -1.86 -2.60 -49.33
C ALA A 77 -2.25 -3.60 -48.23
N ALA A 78 -2.17 -4.90 -48.51
CA ALA A 78 -2.43 -5.94 -47.52
C ALA A 78 -1.31 -6.04 -46.48
N VAL A 79 -0.05 -5.81 -46.88
CA VAL A 79 1.08 -5.70 -45.94
C VAL A 79 0.92 -4.47 -45.05
N GLU A 80 0.54 -3.33 -45.63
CA GLU A 80 0.32 -2.09 -44.87
C GLU A 80 -0.79 -2.27 -43.83
N ASP A 81 -1.95 -2.82 -44.22
CA ASP A 81 -3.05 -3.06 -43.30
C ASP A 81 -2.67 -4.08 -42.21
N HIS A 82 -1.88 -5.10 -42.57
CA HIS A 82 -1.33 -6.04 -41.60
C HIS A 82 -0.40 -5.36 -40.58
N VAL A 83 0.56 -4.54 -41.02
CA VAL A 83 1.46 -3.81 -40.11
C VAL A 83 0.69 -2.81 -39.25
N ARG A 84 -0.29 -2.09 -39.83
CA ARG A 84 -1.09 -1.09 -39.11
C ARG A 84 -2.07 -1.70 -38.12
N ARG A 85 -2.70 -2.83 -38.41
CA ARG A 85 -3.83 -3.33 -37.61
C ARG A 85 -3.65 -4.75 -37.09
N GLY A 86 -3.04 -5.64 -37.88
CA GLY A 86 -2.92 -7.06 -37.55
C GLY A 86 -1.69 -7.44 -36.74
N ALA A 87 -0.60 -6.70 -36.88
CA ALA A 87 0.68 -7.05 -36.27
C ALA A 87 0.68 -6.82 -34.74
N ASN A 88 1.21 -7.80 -34.02
CA ASN A 88 1.34 -7.71 -32.57
C ASN A 88 2.36 -6.64 -32.19
N ARG A 89 2.04 -5.86 -31.16
CA ARG A 89 2.91 -4.80 -30.65
C ARG A 89 3.36 -5.13 -29.23
N HIS A 90 4.63 -4.94 -28.96
CA HIS A 90 5.18 -5.09 -27.62
C HIS A 90 5.97 -3.85 -27.22
N TRP A 91 5.58 -3.22 -26.11
CA TRP A 91 6.33 -2.10 -25.56
C TRP A 91 7.69 -2.58 -25.06
N ILE A 92 8.74 -1.91 -25.52
CA ILE A 92 10.09 -2.03 -24.99
C ILE A 92 10.20 -1.12 -23.77
N PHE A 93 9.81 0.15 -23.93
CA PHE A 93 9.63 1.10 -22.85
C PHE A 93 8.43 2.00 -23.13
N ASN A 94 7.56 2.15 -22.14
CA ASN A 94 6.48 3.13 -22.16
C ASN A 94 6.36 3.77 -20.79
N GLU A 95 6.61 5.07 -20.69
CA GLU A 95 6.68 5.77 -19.40
C GLU A 95 5.36 5.66 -18.62
N LYS A 96 4.22 5.78 -19.30
CA LYS A 96 2.91 5.66 -18.65
C LYS A 96 2.65 4.24 -18.16
N LEU A 97 3.01 3.23 -18.94
CA LEU A 97 2.87 1.82 -18.58
C LEU A 97 3.84 1.45 -17.45
N GLU A 98 5.10 1.88 -17.52
CA GLU A 98 6.10 1.66 -16.48
C GLU A 98 5.69 2.34 -15.19
N ASN A 99 5.23 3.59 -15.24
CA ASN A 99 4.68 4.29 -14.08
C ASN A 99 3.40 3.65 -13.57
N PHE A 100 2.53 3.14 -14.45
CA PHE A 100 1.32 2.41 -14.05
C PHE A 100 1.66 1.07 -13.42
N LEU A 101 2.60 0.31 -13.99
CA LEU A 101 3.08 -0.95 -13.44
C LEU A 101 3.79 -0.69 -12.12
N HIS A 102 4.68 0.31 -12.04
CA HIS A 102 5.32 0.75 -10.82
C HIS A 102 4.27 1.17 -9.78
N ALA A 103 3.34 2.06 -10.11
CA ALA A 103 2.24 2.44 -9.22
C ALA A 103 1.39 1.24 -8.81
N ARG A 104 1.12 0.29 -9.71
CA ARG A 104 0.34 -0.92 -9.43
C ARG A 104 1.12 -1.92 -8.59
N TYR A 105 2.42 -2.08 -8.79
CA TYR A 105 3.27 -2.97 -8.01
C TYR A 105 3.67 -2.36 -6.66
N HIS A 106 3.69 -1.03 -6.56
CA HIS A 106 3.90 -0.28 -5.32
C HIS A 106 2.60 -0.04 -4.53
N LEU A 107 1.41 0.02 -5.16
CA LEU A 107 0.11 0.23 -4.48
C LEU A 107 -0.73 -1.05 -4.31
N ASP A 108 -0.70 -2.03 -5.24
CA ASP A 108 -1.38 -3.34 -5.08
C ASP A 108 -0.50 -4.38 -4.35
N GLY A 109 0.69 -3.99 -3.89
CA GLY A 109 1.51 -4.78 -2.96
C GLY A 109 0.99 -4.77 -1.52
N VAL A 110 0.09 -3.85 -1.19
CA VAL A 110 -0.22 -3.44 0.20
C VAL A 110 -1.54 -4.05 0.73
N ARG A 111 -2.34 -4.76 -0.08
CA ARG A 111 -3.59 -5.39 0.39
C ARG A 111 -3.92 -6.63 -0.46
N PRO A 112 -4.21 -7.85 0.06
CA PRO A 112 -3.52 -8.77 0.98
C PRO A 112 -2.96 -10.02 0.23
N ARG A 113 -1.71 -10.49 0.48
CA ARG A 113 -1.09 -11.63 -0.24
C ARG A 113 -0.83 -12.88 0.61
N GLY A 114 -1.84 -13.35 1.34
CA GLY A 114 -1.77 -14.60 2.10
C GLY A 114 -1.93 -15.90 1.29
N ARG A 115 -2.28 -15.89 -0.01
CA ARG A 115 -2.56 -17.13 -0.78
C ARG A 115 -2.29 -17.04 -2.31
N LEU A 116 -1.09 -16.68 -2.73
CA LEU A 116 -0.76 -16.58 -4.17
C LEU A 116 0.62 -17.16 -4.50
N THR A 117 0.88 -18.40 -4.11
CA THR A 117 2.17 -19.09 -4.33
C THR A 117 1.98 -20.49 -4.89
N THR A 118 1.72 -20.60 -6.20
CA THR A 118 2.20 -21.74 -7.01
C THR A 118 2.06 -21.47 -8.50
N ASP A 119 0.93 -20.94 -8.94
CA ASP A 119 0.64 -20.82 -10.38
C ASP A 119 1.36 -19.65 -11.06
N LYS A 120 1.60 -18.55 -10.34
CA LYS A 120 2.40 -17.41 -10.85
C LYS A 120 3.90 -17.72 -10.91
N SER A 121 4.43 -18.44 -9.92
CA SER A 121 5.81 -18.94 -9.97
C SER A 121 6.00 -19.94 -11.11
N ARG A 122 4.98 -20.76 -11.41
CA ARG A 122 4.98 -21.68 -12.56
C ARG A 122 4.86 -20.94 -13.90
N ALA A 123 4.13 -19.83 -13.96
CA ALA A 123 4.04 -18.98 -15.15
C ALA A 123 5.33 -18.19 -15.44
N LEU A 124 6.00 -17.67 -14.39
CA LEU A 124 7.33 -17.04 -14.49
C LEU A 124 8.41 -18.05 -14.85
N ALA A 125 8.42 -19.24 -14.23
CA ALA A 125 9.36 -20.31 -14.60
C ALA A 125 9.23 -20.74 -16.07
N ARG A 126 7.99 -20.86 -16.60
CA ARG A 126 7.72 -21.17 -18.02
C ARG A 126 8.07 -20.05 -19.00
N LEU A 127 8.19 -18.81 -18.53
CA LEU A 127 8.68 -17.68 -19.31
C LEU A 127 10.21 -17.67 -19.33
N TYR A 128 10.84 -18.06 -18.22
CA TYR A 128 12.29 -18.12 -18.06
C TYR A 128 12.95 -19.36 -18.69
N ASP A 129 12.28 -20.51 -18.72
CA ASP A 129 12.73 -21.69 -19.48
C ASP A 129 12.83 -21.41 -20.99
N ARG A 130 12.07 -20.43 -21.50
CA ARG A 130 12.14 -19.96 -22.90
C ARG A 130 13.30 -18.98 -23.16
N LEU A 131 13.84 -18.36 -22.13
CA LEU A 131 14.89 -17.33 -22.22
C LEU A 131 16.29 -17.85 -21.88
N ALA A 132 16.40 -19.05 -21.28
CA ALA A 132 17.67 -19.64 -20.83
C ALA A 132 18.58 -20.18 -21.96
N GLY A 133 18.24 -19.97 -23.24
CA GLY A 133 18.96 -20.53 -24.40
C GLY A 133 19.97 -19.61 -25.09
N LEU A 134 20.22 -18.38 -24.60
CA LEU A 134 21.04 -17.39 -25.33
C LEU A 134 22.47 -17.26 -24.78
N PRO A 135 23.49 -17.06 -25.65
CA PRO A 135 24.89 -17.02 -25.25
C PRO A 135 25.25 -15.69 -24.56
N LYS A 136 26.11 -15.77 -23.53
CA LYS A 136 26.68 -14.62 -22.82
C LYS A 136 27.51 -13.72 -23.76
N VAL A 137 27.24 -12.42 -23.73
CA VAL A 137 28.14 -11.37 -24.24
C VAL A 137 28.51 -10.43 -23.09
N SER A 138 29.79 -10.06 -23.01
CA SER A 138 30.37 -9.25 -21.94
C SER A 138 29.88 -7.80 -21.94
N ALA A 139 29.60 -7.26 -20.76
CA ALA A 139 29.16 -5.88 -20.55
C ALA A 139 30.34 -4.89 -20.48
N PRO A 140 30.15 -3.60 -20.85
CA PRO A 140 31.18 -2.56 -20.74
C PRO A 140 31.30 -2.01 -19.31
N SER A 141 32.54 -1.68 -18.90
CA SER A 141 32.94 -1.28 -17.55
C SER A 141 32.46 0.14 -17.15
N PRO A 142 31.96 0.35 -15.92
CA PRO A 142 31.82 1.68 -15.32
C PRO A 142 33.01 2.07 -14.43
N ASN A 143 33.53 3.28 -14.62
CA ASN A 143 34.61 3.94 -13.86
C ASN A 143 34.22 4.27 -12.39
N LYS A 144 33.95 3.27 -11.55
CA LYS A 144 33.87 3.45 -10.09
C LYS A 144 34.78 2.43 -9.41
N THR A 145 35.89 2.89 -8.86
CA THR A 145 37.05 2.06 -8.48
C THR A 145 37.03 1.56 -7.03
N SER A 146 36.00 1.92 -6.22
CA SER A 146 35.92 1.48 -4.81
C SER A 146 34.50 1.11 -4.37
N LEU A 147 34.37 0.03 -3.58
CA LEU A 147 33.13 -0.45 -2.95
C LEU A 147 32.47 0.65 -2.08
N SER A 148 33.27 1.49 -1.42
CA SER A 148 32.78 2.58 -0.55
C SER A 148 31.91 3.59 -1.31
N GLN A 149 32.25 3.89 -2.56
CA GLN A 149 31.52 4.84 -3.40
C GLN A 149 30.13 4.34 -3.82
N TRP A 150 29.92 3.02 -3.82
CA TRP A 150 28.61 2.42 -4.08
C TRP A 150 27.73 2.39 -2.82
N LEU A 151 28.34 2.28 -1.64
CA LEU A 151 27.63 2.19 -0.36
C LEU A 151 27.18 3.57 0.16
N GLU A 152 27.92 4.64 -0.10
CA GLU A 152 27.63 6.01 0.36
C GLU A 152 26.31 6.60 -0.16
N GLY A 153 25.87 6.17 -1.35
CA GLY A 153 24.63 6.65 -1.99
C GLY A 153 23.36 5.84 -1.65
N THR A 154 23.52 4.65 -1.06
CA THR A 154 22.39 3.78 -0.69
C THR A 154 22.06 3.95 0.79
N ARG A 155 20.84 4.35 1.14
CA ARG A 155 20.35 4.36 2.52
C ARG A 155 19.00 3.64 2.55
N PRO A 156 18.99 2.29 2.65
CA PRO A 156 17.75 1.55 2.79
C PRO A 156 17.04 2.04 4.06
N SER A 157 15.75 2.34 3.95
CA SER A 157 14.98 3.00 5.01
C SER A 157 14.71 2.11 6.25
N PHE A 158 15.38 0.96 6.39
CA PHE A 158 14.98 -0.13 7.29
C PHE A 158 16.17 -0.92 7.90
N GLU A 159 17.16 -0.22 8.48
CA GLU A 159 18.37 -0.84 9.04
C GLU A 159 18.16 -1.64 10.34
N GLY A 160 16.99 -1.51 10.99
CA GLY A 160 16.72 -2.13 12.31
C GLY A 160 16.82 -3.66 12.34
N TYR A 161 16.76 -4.35 11.21
CA TYR A 161 16.88 -5.81 11.19
C TYR A 161 18.29 -6.34 11.49
N PHE A 162 19.31 -5.48 11.35
CA PHE A 162 20.70 -5.88 11.38
C PHE A 162 21.35 -5.45 12.70
N ARG A 163 22.02 -6.40 13.36
CA ARG A 163 22.81 -6.11 14.57
C ARG A 163 24.19 -5.54 14.24
N THR A 164 24.63 -5.68 13.00
CA THR A 164 25.89 -5.13 12.48
C THR A 164 25.67 -3.79 11.79
N PRO A 165 26.66 -2.86 11.83
CA PRO A 165 26.60 -1.60 11.10
C PRO A 165 26.19 -1.74 9.64
N ALA A 166 25.57 -0.68 9.11
CA ALA A 166 25.03 -0.66 7.76
C ALA A 166 26.04 -1.08 6.69
N ASP A 167 27.25 -0.53 6.76
CA ASP A 167 28.36 -0.83 5.84
C ASP A 167 28.68 -2.33 5.82
N GLU A 168 28.61 -3.00 6.96
CA GLU A 168 29.07 -4.37 7.15
C GLU A 168 28.11 -5.38 6.52
N TRP A 169 26.81 -5.28 6.81
CA TRP A 169 25.84 -6.21 6.22
C TRP A 169 25.63 -5.94 4.73
N ARG A 170 25.74 -4.69 4.28
CA ARG A 170 25.64 -4.33 2.86
C ARG A 170 26.83 -4.86 2.06
N ALA A 171 28.05 -4.73 2.60
CA ALA A 171 29.23 -5.36 2.02
C ALA A 171 29.07 -6.88 1.97
N PHE A 172 28.55 -7.50 3.03
CA PHE A 172 28.26 -8.92 3.04
C PHE A 172 27.29 -9.34 1.93
N VAL A 173 26.20 -8.58 1.72
CA VAL A 173 25.23 -8.82 0.62
C VAL A 173 25.90 -8.73 -0.75
N LEU A 174 26.75 -7.72 -0.98
CA LEU A 174 27.51 -7.56 -2.22
C LEU A 174 28.46 -8.75 -2.47
N LEU A 175 29.18 -9.19 -1.44
CA LEU A 175 30.04 -10.38 -1.50
C LEU A 175 29.23 -11.64 -1.85
N GLN A 176 27.99 -11.76 -1.37
CA GLN A 176 27.12 -12.87 -1.77
C GLN A 176 26.74 -12.82 -3.25
N CYS A 177 26.72 -11.65 -3.87
CA CYS A 177 26.40 -11.46 -5.28
C CYS A 177 27.63 -11.63 -6.20
N GLN A 178 28.86 -11.69 -5.64
CA GLN A 178 30.13 -11.65 -6.37
C GLN A 178 30.44 -12.93 -7.16
N HIS A 179 29.82 -14.07 -6.85
CA HIS A 179 30.22 -15.36 -7.41
C HIS A 179 29.11 -16.11 -8.15
N GLY A 180 29.48 -16.74 -9.29
CA GLY A 180 28.67 -17.76 -9.95
C GLY A 180 27.44 -17.23 -10.72
N PRO A 181 26.38 -18.05 -10.93
CA PRO A 181 25.18 -17.71 -11.69
C PRO A 181 24.23 -16.70 -11.00
N GLY A 182 24.73 -15.94 -10.02
CA GLY A 182 23.93 -15.13 -9.11
C GLY A 182 23.31 -15.94 -7.97
N VAL A 183 22.79 -15.25 -6.96
CA VAL A 183 22.24 -15.85 -5.74
C VAL A 183 20.81 -15.36 -5.51
N PRO A 184 19.84 -16.26 -5.26
CA PRO A 184 18.47 -15.85 -4.98
C PRO A 184 18.39 -15.09 -3.65
N LEU A 185 17.49 -14.11 -3.58
CA LEU A 185 17.31 -13.24 -2.40
C LEU A 185 17.17 -14.04 -1.09
N SER A 186 16.37 -15.10 -1.09
CA SER A 186 16.17 -15.97 0.07
C SER A 186 17.47 -16.61 0.58
N ARG A 187 18.40 -16.96 -0.32
CA ARG A 187 19.70 -17.52 0.03
C ARG A 187 20.65 -16.45 0.55
N ILE A 188 20.57 -15.21 0.05
CA ILE A 188 21.31 -14.07 0.61
C ILE A 188 20.86 -13.83 2.06
N VAL A 189 19.56 -13.79 2.32
CA VAL A 189 19.00 -13.61 3.67
C VAL A 189 19.36 -14.78 4.59
N THR A 190 19.30 -16.03 4.10
CA THR A 190 19.75 -17.20 4.88
C THR A 190 21.23 -17.10 5.28
N LYS A 191 22.08 -16.57 4.39
CA LYS A 191 23.50 -16.36 4.69
C LYS A 191 23.72 -15.22 5.69
N LEU A 192 22.96 -14.14 5.60
CA LEU A 192 22.95 -13.07 6.60
C LEU A 192 22.54 -13.60 7.98
N GLN A 193 21.54 -14.48 8.05
CA GLN A 193 21.13 -15.16 9.28
C GLN A 193 22.27 -16.01 9.87
N ARG A 194 22.91 -16.85 9.04
CA ARG A 194 24.00 -17.75 9.48
C ARG A 194 25.28 -17.02 9.88
N ALA A 195 25.57 -15.91 9.22
CA ALA A 195 26.68 -15.02 9.59
C ALA A 195 26.32 -14.09 10.76
N GLU A 196 25.13 -14.27 11.36
CA GLU A 196 24.65 -13.51 12.49
C GLU A 196 24.66 -11.98 12.23
N HIS A 197 24.39 -11.54 11.00
CA HIS A 197 24.17 -10.11 10.73
C HIS A 197 22.81 -9.63 11.23
N LEU A 198 21.87 -10.55 11.47
CA LEU A 198 20.53 -10.24 11.98
C LEU A 198 20.46 -10.37 13.50
N HIS A 199 19.53 -9.64 14.12
CA HIS A 199 19.19 -9.88 15.52
C HIS A 199 18.69 -11.33 15.70
N ALA A 200 19.17 -12.02 16.74
CA ALA A 200 18.85 -13.43 16.99
C ALA A 200 17.34 -13.68 17.12
N GLU A 201 16.62 -12.69 17.65
CA GLU A 201 15.18 -12.72 17.79
C GLU A 201 14.45 -12.61 16.45
N LEU A 202 15.06 -12.00 15.43
CA LEU A 202 14.52 -11.84 14.07
C LEU A 202 14.95 -12.97 13.12
N SER A 203 15.92 -13.79 13.53
CA SER A 203 16.43 -14.93 12.74
C SER A 203 15.39 -16.04 12.54
N ARG A 204 14.35 -16.10 13.38
CA ARG A 204 13.28 -17.11 13.36
C ARG A 204 11.95 -16.60 12.78
N PHE A 205 11.82 -15.31 12.49
CA PHE A 205 10.57 -14.74 12.00
C PHE A 205 10.48 -14.82 10.47
N SER A 206 9.67 -15.76 9.99
CA SER A 206 9.03 -15.66 8.68
C SER A 206 7.84 -14.71 8.84
N CYS A 207 8.08 -13.40 8.88
CA CYS A 207 7.04 -12.42 9.18
C CYS A 207 5.87 -12.49 8.18
N SER A 208 4.67 -12.82 8.68
CA SER A 208 3.44 -12.37 8.04
C SER A 208 3.24 -10.86 8.32
N ALA A 209 2.61 -10.14 7.39
CA ALA A 209 2.39 -8.69 7.51
C ALA A 209 1.65 -8.27 8.80
N THR A 210 0.77 -9.15 9.31
CA THR A 210 0.04 -8.96 10.56
C THR A 210 0.92 -9.05 11.80
N GLU A 211 1.88 -9.98 11.84
CA GLU A 211 2.80 -10.14 12.98
C GLU A 211 3.89 -9.06 12.98
N SER A 212 4.29 -8.53 11.81
CA SER A 212 5.21 -7.39 11.72
C SER A 212 4.62 -6.11 12.29
N ASN A 213 3.34 -5.85 12.03
CA ASN A 213 2.62 -4.67 12.52
C ASN A 213 2.34 -4.73 14.03
N GLU A 214 2.05 -5.91 14.58
CA GLU A 214 1.88 -6.10 16.04
C GLU A 214 3.19 -5.95 16.84
N VAL A 215 4.34 -6.26 16.23
CA VAL A 215 5.68 -6.20 16.88
C VAL A 215 6.48 -4.95 16.45
N GLY A 216 5.88 -4.06 15.67
CA GLY A 216 6.46 -2.80 15.17
C GLY A 216 7.80 -2.97 14.47
N LEU A 217 7.96 -4.08 13.74
CA LEU A 217 9.02 -4.23 12.75
C LEU A 217 8.59 -3.51 11.48
N PRO A 218 9.52 -3.04 10.63
CA PRO A 218 9.15 -2.56 9.31
C PRO A 218 8.25 -3.58 8.59
N GLU A 219 7.22 -3.11 7.88
CA GLU A 219 6.10 -3.92 7.40
C GLU A 219 6.51 -5.04 6.40
N PHE A 220 7.77 -5.03 5.95
CA PHE A 220 8.22 -5.75 4.75
C PHE A 220 9.31 -6.82 5.00
N GLY A 221 9.87 -6.91 6.22
CA GLY A 221 10.85 -7.93 6.60
C GLY A 221 12.28 -7.72 6.04
N VAL A 222 13.19 -8.61 6.45
CA VAL A 222 14.62 -8.57 6.07
C VAL A 222 14.80 -8.67 4.55
N GLU A 223 13.99 -9.51 3.90
CA GLU A 223 14.03 -9.71 2.44
C GLU A 223 13.74 -8.41 1.68
N ALA A 224 12.75 -7.62 2.10
CA ALA A 224 12.45 -6.36 1.46
C ALA A 224 13.54 -5.30 1.67
N CYS A 225 14.20 -5.30 2.85
CA CYS A 225 15.33 -4.40 3.09
C CYS A 225 16.51 -4.74 2.16
N VAL A 226 16.86 -6.02 2.05
CA VAL A 226 17.92 -6.49 1.13
C VAL A 226 17.53 -6.25 -0.32
N PHE A 227 16.27 -6.48 -0.69
CA PHE A 227 15.75 -6.21 -2.03
C PHE A 227 15.82 -4.73 -2.40
N THR A 228 15.43 -3.83 -1.48
CA THR A 228 15.47 -2.37 -1.71
C THR A 228 16.91 -1.92 -1.93
N PHE A 229 17.83 -2.38 -1.08
CA PHE A 229 19.27 -2.13 -1.25
C PHE A 229 19.79 -2.60 -2.62
N LEU A 230 19.49 -3.84 -2.99
CA LEU A 230 19.92 -4.41 -4.28
C LEU A 230 19.27 -3.70 -5.49
N SER A 231 18.02 -3.26 -5.36
CA SER A 231 17.31 -2.50 -6.40
C SER A 231 17.93 -1.12 -6.60
N ASP A 232 18.35 -0.46 -5.52
CA ASP A 232 19.04 0.83 -5.62
C ASP A 232 20.44 0.67 -6.24
N LEU A 233 21.13 -0.44 -5.97
CA LEU A 233 22.38 -0.77 -6.64
C LEU A 233 22.19 -1.15 -8.10
N GLU A 234 21.07 -1.78 -8.47
CA GLU A 234 20.72 -2.10 -9.85
C GLU A 234 20.47 -0.83 -10.68
N LYS A 235 19.74 0.16 -10.13
CA LYS A 235 19.60 1.50 -10.76
C LYS A 235 20.95 2.16 -11.02
N GLN A 236 21.92 1.91 -10.16
CA GLN A 236 23.27 2.46 -10.29
C GLN A 236 24.17 1.58 -11.19
N GLY A 237 23.73 0.39 -11.60
CA GLY A 237 24.45 -0.53 -12.48
C GLY A 237 25.48 -1.42 -11.79
N ALA A 238 25.45 -1.53 -10.46
CA ALA A 238 26.40 -2.36 -9.70
C ALA A 238 25.99 -3.84 -9.67
N VAL A 239 24.69 -4.14 -9.59
CA VAL A 239 24.12 -5.49 -9.58
C VAL A 239 23.04 -5.62 -10.66
N VAL A 240 22.65 -6.85 -10.96
CA VAL A 240 21.50 -7.15 -11.81
C VAL A 240 20.65 -8.24 -11.17
N CYS A 241 19.33 -8.07 -11.22
CA CYS A 241 18.37 -9.13 -10.94
C CYS A 241 18.21 -9.99 -12.20
N LEU A 242 18.77 -11.20 -12.16
CA LEU A 242 18.66 -12.14 -13.26
C LEU A 242 17.22 -12.65 -13.39
N PRO A 243 16.83 -13.05 -14.61
CA PRO A 243 15.60 -13.80 -14.90
C PRO A 243 15.22 -14.84 -13.83
N SER A 244 16.15 -15.65 -13.35
CA SER A 244 15.89 -16.66 -12.33
C SER A 244 15.53 -16.12 -10.92
N GLY A 245 15.43 -14.80 -10.74
CA GLY A 245 15.32 -14.15 -9.44
C GLY A 245 16.64 -14.12 -8.65
N ASN A 246 17.76 -14.37 -9.34
CA ASN A 246 19.09 -14.40 -8.74
C ASN A 246 19.76 -13.04 -8.90
N TRP A 247 20.35 -12.52 -7.83
CA TRP A 247 21.12 -11.30 -7.87
C TRP A 247 22.59 -11.60 -8.19
N ARG A 248 23.15 -10.88 -9.15
CA ARG A 248 24.56 -10.99 -9.55
C ARG A 248 25.20 -9.61 -9.53
N LEU A 249 26.44 -9.55 -9.05
CA LEU A 249 27.27 -8.37 -9.14
C LEU A 249 27.83 -8.20 -10.56
N LEU A 250 27.69 -7.00 -11.12
CA LEU A 250 28.18 -6.65 -12.46
C LEU A 250 29.52 -5.90 -12.45
N VAL A 251 30.01 -5.55 -11.27
CA VAL A 251 31.28 -4.84 -11.07
C VAL A 251 32.28 -5.78 -10.41
N ASP A 252 33.52 -5.76 -10.89
CA ASP A 252 34.62 -6.46 -10.23
C ASP A 252 34.92 -5.74 -8.91
N LEU A 253 34.75 -6.44 -7.79
CA LEU A 253 35.28 -5.95 -6.53
C LEU A 253 36.79 -6.20 -6.53
N PRO A 254 37.60 -5.23 -6.08
CA PRO A 254 39.03 -5.45 -5.93
C PRO A 254 39.26 -6.71 -5.08
N GLU A 255 39.96 -7.70 -5.65
CA GLU A 255 40.36 -8.89 -4.92
C GLU A 255 41.24 -8.44 -3.76
N GLN A 256 40.72 -8.63 -2.55
CA GLN A 256 41.41 -8.37 -1.29
C GLN A 256 41.75 -6.89 -1.01
N GLN A 257 40.76 -6.14 -0.54
CA GLN A 257 40.99 -5.60 0.79
C GLN A 257 40.34 -6.57 1.77
N PRO A 258 41.10 -7.26 2.65
CA PRO A 258 40.47 -7.77 3.84
C PRO A 258 39.71 -6.58 4.46
N PHE A 259 38.42 -6.75 4.75
CA PHE A 259 37.84 -5.94 5.80
C PHE A 259 38.71 -6.25 7.01
N SER A 260 39.73 -5.43 7.25
CA SER A 260 40.54 -5.52 8.44
C SER A 260 39.53 -5.42 9.58
N SER A 261 39.36 -6.53 10.28
CA SER A 261 38.74 -6.60 11.60
C SER A 261 39.57 -5.82 12.64
N GLU A 262 40.62 -5.11 12.19
CA GLU A 262 41.17 -3.96 12.89
C GLU A 262 40.03 -2.98 13.16
N ARG A 263 39.56 -3.03 14.41
CA ARG A 263 38.69 -2.06 15.07
C ARG A 263 38.87 -0.69 14.41
N ARG A 264 37.85 -0.22 13.68
CA ARG A 264 37.77 1.20 13.33
C ARG A 264 37.98 1.99 14.64
N PRO A 265 38.97 2.89 14.72
CA PRO A 265 39.14 3.75 15.88
C PRO A 265 37.90 4.65 15.95
N GLY A 266 36.99 4.35 16.87
CA GLY A 266 35.71 5.07 17.00
C GLY A 266 34.52 4.23 17.49
N LEU A 267 34.63 2.90 17.59
CA LEU A 267 33.66 2.11 18.35
C LEU A 267 33.90 2.33 19.83
N LEU A 268 33.10 3.22 20.42
CA LEU A 268 33.04 3.43 21.86
C LEU A 268 32.84 2.08 22.58
N PRO A 269 33.51 1.84 23.72
CA PRO A 269 33.23 0.71 24.60
C PRO A 269 31.72 0.51 24.81
N LYS A 270 31.25 -0.75 24.90
CA LYS A 270 29.85 -1.07 25.25
C LYS A 270 29.26 -0.23 26.41
N PRO A 271 29.97 0.04 27.52
CA PRO A 271 29.44 0.91 28.58
C PRO A 271 29.16 2.35 28.13
N ASP A 272 29.94 2.89 27.19
CA ASP A 272 29.81 4.27 26.72
C ASP A 272 28.58 4.45 25.80
N TYR A 273 28.23 3.43 25.01
CA TYR A 273 26.98 3.43 24.22
C TYR A 273 25.73 3.37 25.11
N MET A 274 25.77 2.64 26.21
CA MET A 274 24.63 2.57 27.14
C MET A 274 24.42 3.92 27.84
N ALA A 275 25.52 4.57 28.26
CA ALA A 275 25.47 5.90 28.86
C ALA A 275 24.92 6.95 27.87
N MET A 276 25.42 6.95 26.63
CA MET A 276 24.95 7.87 25.58
C MET A 276 23.45 7.68 25.29
N ARG A 277 22.98 6.44 25.15
CA ARG A 277 21.55 6.14 24.90
C ARG A 277 20.66 6.49 26.09
N HIS A 278 21.14 6.24 27.31
CA HIS A 278 20.42 6.68 28.51
C HIS A 278 20.25 8.20 28.50
N GLN A 279 21.31 8.94 28.18
CA GLN A 279 21.26 10.40 28.06
C GLN A 279 20.33 10.88 26.94
N GLU A 280 20.34 10.24 25.75
CA GLU A 280 19.40 10.55 24.65
C GLU A 280 17.94 10.37 25.08
N MET A 281 17.65 9.29 25.82
CA MET A 281 16.29 9.02 26.27
C MET A 281 15.86 10.00 27.36
N GLU A 282 16.74 10.29 28.32
CA GLU A 282 16.49 11.28 29.37
C GLU A 282 16.23 12.67 28.78
N ALA A 283 17.01 13.09 27.78
CA ALA A 283 16.76 14.33 27.05
C ALA A 283 15.38 14.35 26.36
N SER A 284 14.94 13.21 25.82
CA SER A 284 13.62 13.10 25.18
C SER A 284 12.48 13.15 26.20
N LEU A 285 12.64 12.49 27.35
CA LEU A 285 11.68 12.57 28.46
C LEU A 285 11.60 13.99 29.03
N GLN A 286 12.71 14.72 29.13
CA GLN A 286 12.70 16.11 29.60
C GLN A 286 11.93 17.04 28.65
N ARG A 287 12.04 16.83 27.33
CA ARG A 287 11.23 17.58 26.34
C ARG A 287 9.73 17.28 26.46
N ILE A 288 9.37 16.05 26.81
CA ILE A 288 7.97 15.68 27.10
C ILE A 288 7.51 16.39 28.38
N VAL A 289 8.26 16.26 29.47
CA VAL A 289 7.94 16.85 30.79
C VAL A 289 7.78 18.37 30.71
N SER A 290 8.58 19.07 29.90
CA SER A 290 8.46 20.52 29.75
C SER A 290 7.13 20.99 29.16
N LYS A 291 6.39 20.09 28.49
CA LYS A 291 5.10 20.37 27.86
C LYS A 291 3.91 20.03 28.77
N LEU A 292 4.15 19.34 29.87
CA LEU A 292 3.14 18.94 30.83
C LEU A 292 2.79 20.08 31.79
N ASP A 293 1.58 20.07 32.33
CA ASP A 293 1.15 20.98 33.38
C ASP A 293 1.74 20.59 34.76
N LEU A 294 1.46 21.38 35.80
CA LEU A 294 2.02 21.14 37.14
C LEU A 294 1.58 19.82 37.77
N THR A 295 0.34 19.39 37.53
CA THR A 295 -0.22 18.16 38.08
C THR A 295 0.34 16.94 37.35
N GLU A 296 0.40 17.00 36.02
CA GLU A 296 0.99 15.99 35.15
C GLU A 296 2.49 15.81 35.41
N ARG A 297 3.23 16.90 35.66
CA ARG A 297 4.66 16.83 36.04
C ARG A 297 4.88 16.10 37.35
N ALA A 298 4.00 16.31 38.33
CA ALA A 298 4.08 15.63 39.63
C ALA A 298 3.83 14.12 39.47
N GLU A 299 2.77 13.74 38.75
CA GLU A 299 2.51 12.34 38.38
C GLU A 299 3.70 11.72 37.65
N PHE A 300 4.27 12.46 36.69
CA PHE A 300 5.39 11.99 35.91
C PHE A 300 6.62 11.71 36.78
N ALA A 301 6.96 12.65 37.66
CA ALA A 301 8.10 12.54 38.57
C ALA A 301 7.96 11.34 39.53
N GLU A 302 6.75 11.06 40.03
CA GLU A 302 6.50 9.92 40.91
C GLU A 302 6.55 8.58 40.15
N GLY A 303 6.05 8.53 38.91
CA GLY A 303 5.90 7.30 38.16
C GLY A 303 7.10 6.91 37.28
N ILE A 304 7.99 7.84 36.90
CA ILE A 304 9.01 7.59 35.88
C ILE A 304 10.03 6.53 36.33
N GLY A 305 10.35 6.48 37.62
CA GLY A 305 11.26 5.47 38.18
C GLY A 305 10.73 4.03 38.01
N ALA A 306 9.40 3.86 38.08
CA ALA A 306 8.75 2.58 37.84
C ALA A 306 8.67 2.26 36.34
N TRP A 307 8.42 3.28 35.49
CA TRP A 307 8.33 3.12 34.04
C TRP A 307 9.60 2.51 33.42
N TRP A 308 10.78 2.97 33.85
CA TRP A 308 12.07 2.43 33.39
C TRP A 308 12.22 0.91 33.57
N LYS A 309 11.52 0.33 34.54
CA LYS A 309 11.57 -1.09 34.92
C LYS A 309 10.32 -1.85 34.51
N ARG A 310 9.32 -1.16 33.95
CA ARG A 310 8.07 -1.75 33.53
C ARG A 310 8.21 -2.28 32.10
N PRO A 311 7.77 -3.51 31.81
CA PRO A 311 7.68 -3.99 30.43
C PRO A 311 6.75 -3.07 29.62
N LEU A 312 7.21 -2.65 28.44
CA LEU A 312 6.36 -1.92 27.49
C LEU A 312 5.26 -2.84 26.93
N ILE A 313 4.24 -2.25 26.29
CA ILE A 313 2.99 -2.92 25.87
C ILE A 313 3.22 -4.19 25.03
N ASP A 314 4.35 -4.29 24.32
CA ASP A 314 4.72 -5.45 23.49
C ASP A 314 5.36 -6.61 24.29
N GLY A 315 5.46 -6.46 25.61
CA GLY A 315 5.27 -7.57 26.54
C GLY A 315 6.51 -8.31 27.08
N ARG A 316 7.76 -7.90 26.83
CA ARG A 316 8.92 -8.63 27.39
C ARG A 316 10.13 -7.81 27.83
N LEU A 317 10.35 -6.62 27.29
CA LEU A 317 11.52 -5.81 27.61
C LEU A 317 11.15 -4.49 28.27
N THR A 318 11.98 -4.07 29.21
CA THR A 318 11.92 -2.74 29.81
C THR A 318 12.67 -1.72 28.96
N PRO A 319 12.41 -0.41 29.10
CA PRO A 319 13.22 0.63 28.46
C PRO A 319 14.73 0.47 28.73
N LEU A 320 15.11 0.01 29.93
CA LEU A 320 16.51 -0.28 30.28
C LEU A 320 17.08 -1.46 29.49
N ASP A 321 16.30 -2.51 29.25
CA ASP A 321 16.73 -3.66 28.44
C ASP A 321 16.90 -3.25 26.97
N ILE A 322 16.04 -2.36 26.48
CA ILE A 322 16.11 -1.81 25.12
C ILE A 322 17.38 -0.96 24.93
N ILE A 323 17.73 -0.09 25.89
CA ILE A 323 19.00 0.67 25.87
C ILE A 323 20.20 -0.27 25.76
N LYS A 324 20.19 -1.35 26.55
CA LYS A 324 21.28 -2.34 26.60
C LYS A 324 21.42 -3.11 25.29
N ALA A 325 20.29 -3.53 24.70
CA ALA A 325 20.28 -4.31 23.47
C ALA A 325 20.66 -3.49 22.23
N GLY A 326 20.17 -2.24 22.12
CA GLY A 326 20.58 -1.32 21.07
C GLY A 326 20.13 -1.68 19.66
N ASP A 327 19.06 -2.47 19.56
CA ASP A 327 18.52 -3.04 18.33
C ASP A 327 17.41 -2.15 17.73
N TYR A 328 16.62 -2.67 16.78
CA TYR A 328 15.44 -1.98 16.23
C TYR A 328 14.50 -1.43 17.30
N ARG A 329 14.42 -2.05 18.48
CA ARG A 329 13.55 -1.61 19.57
C ARG A 329 14.00 -0.28 20.13
N TRP A 330 15.31 0.02 20.11
CA TRP A 330 15.83 1.33 20.48
C TRP A 330 15.34 2.41 19.51
N THR A 331 15.47 2.18 18.20
CA THR A 331 14.99 3.12 17.19
C THR A 331 13.48 3.32 17.29
N ARG A 332 12.72 2.24 17.50
CA ARG A 332 11.27 2.30 17.67
C ARG A 332 10.88 3.07 18.92
N LEU A 333 11.53 2.82 20.05
CA LEU A 333 11.27 3.56 21.29
C LEU A 333 11.53 5.06 21.11
N LYS A 334 12.59 5.45 20.38
CA LYS A 334 12.81 6.86 20.01
C LYS A 334 11.69 7.44 19.16
N GLN A 335 11.21 6.71 18.16
CA GLN A 335 10.10 7.15 17.32
C GLN A 335 8.79 7.29 18.13
N GLN A 336 8.52 6.36 19.04
CA GLN A 336 7.34 6.43 19.91
C GLN A 336 7.41 7.62 20.87
N LEU A 337 8.58 7.88 21.47
CA LEU A 337 8.78 9.07 22.31
C LEU A 337 8.65 10.37 21.50
N ALA A 338 9.17 10.42 20.28
CA ALA A 338 9.01 11.58 19.39
C ALA A 338 7.53 11.79 18.99
N ALA A 339 6.78 10.71 18.75
CA ALA A 339 5.34 10.79 18.47
C ALA A 339 4.56 11.31 19.68
N VAL A 340 4.88 10.86 20.90
CA VAL A 340 4.31 11.41 22.14
C VAL A 340 4.65 12.89 22.28
N GLU A 341 5.90 13.28 22.03
CA GLU A 341 6.36 14.66 22.07
C GLU A 341 5.61 15.55 21.07
N GLN A 342 5.36 15.08 19.85
CA GLN A 342 4.61 15.79 18.82
C GLN A 342 3.12 15.87 19.13
N ALA A 343 2.53 14.80 19.66
CA ALA A 343 1.12 14.79 20.02
C ALA A 343 0.78 15.79 21.14
N LEU A 344 1.74 16.11 22.01
CA LEU A 344 1.59 17.15 23.03
C LEU A 344 1.64 18.59 22.46
N ASP A 345 2.30 18.79 21.32
CA ASP A 345 2.32 20.08 20.62
C ASP A 345 1.14 20.26 19.66
N SER A 346 0.52 19.14 19.26
CA SER A 346 -0.51 19.12 18.24
C SER A 346 -1.88 19.45 18.84
N ASP A 347 -2.57 20.40 18.20
CA ASP A 347 -4.01 20.60 18.41
C ASP A 347 -4.85 19.51 17.71
N GLU A 348 -4.25 18.74 16.79
CA GLU A 348 -4.92 17.63 16.11
C GLU A 348 -4.92 16.35 16.96
N PRO A 349 -6.05 15.64 17.04
CA PRO A 349 -6.16 14.36 17.75
C PRO A 349 -5.58 13.20 16.93
N ASP A 350 -4.25 13.09 16.89
CA ASP A 350 -3.53 11.94 16.33
C ASP A 350 -3.24 10.87 17.41
N PRO A 351 -3.39 9.55 17.17
CA PRO A 351 -3.51 8.54 18.22
C PRO A 351 -2.37 8.57 19.23
N PHE A 352 -2.66 9.14 20.41
CA PHE A 352 -1.75 9.22 21.52
C PHE A 352 -1.59 7.85 22.18
N ASN A 353 -0.40 7.28 22.07
CA ASN A 353 -0.01 6.13 22.86
C ASN A 353 1.13 6.55 23.79
N PRO A 354 0.85 6.78 25.09
CA PRO A 354 1.88 7.22 26.03
C PRO A 354 2.91 6.13 26.32
N ILE A 355 2.86 4.94 25.67
CA ILE A 355 3.79 3.82 25.86
C ILE A 355 4.02 3.49 27.34
N GLY A 356 2.95 3.62 28.14
CA GLY A 356 2.96 3.37 29.58
C GLY A 356 3.58 4.48 30.42
N LEU A 357 3.94 5.64 29.85
CA LEU A 357 4.43 6.80 30.57
C LEU A 357 3.40 7.25 31.64
N PRO A 358 3.87 7.73 32.80
CA PRO A 358 3.05 8.23 33.90
C PRO A 358 2.42 9.59 33.57
N MET A 359 1.42 9.57 32.69
CA MET A 359 0.76 10.75 32.15
C MET A 359 -0.75 10.50 31.99
N SER A 360 -1.37 9.90 32.99
CA SER A 360 -2.77 9.49 32.93
C SER A 360 -3.73 10.67 32.78
N ALA A 361 -3.42 11.81 33.41
CA ALA A 361 -4.20 13.04 33.24
C ALA A 361 -4.13 13.58 31.80
N ALA A 362 -2.92 13.71 31.24
CA ALA A 362 -2.72 14.15 29.85
C ALA A 362 -3.41 13.20 28.86
N ALA A 363 -3.29 11.89 29.09
CA ALA A 363 -3.95 10.87 28.27
C ALA A 363 -5.48 10.99 28.31
N ALA A 364 -6.06 11.31 29.48
CA ALA A 364 -7.50 11.50 29.64
C ALA A 364 -7.99 12.77 28.93
N VAL A 365 -7.26 13.89 29.06
CA VAL A 365 -7.57 15.14 28.35
C VAL A 365 -7.55 14.92 26.84
N TRP A 366 -6.53 14.22 26.34
CA TRP A 366 -6.42 13.94 24.92
C TRP A 366 -7.51 12.98 24.43
N ALA A 367 -7.83 11.93 25.19
CA ALA A 367 -8.94 11.02 24.87
C ALA A 367 -10.29 11.75 24.81
N ALA A 368 -10.51 12.76 25.67
CA ALA A 368 -11.69 13.60 25.61
C ALA A 368 -11.72 14.45 24.32
N LYS A 369 -10.61 15.10 23.95
CA LYS A 369 -10.50 15.86 22.69
C LYS A 369 -10.80 14.99 21.47
N VAL A 370 -10.28 13.77 21.42
CA VAL A 370 -10.52 12.82 20.33
C VAL A 370 -11.99 12.42 20.24
N ALA A 371 -12.63 12.20 21.39
CA ALA A 371 -14.04 11.88 21.44
C ALA A 371 -14.90 13.05 20.94
N ASP A 372 -14.54 14.29 21.29
CA ASP A 372 -15.22 15.49 20.83
C ASP A 372 -15.07 15.69 19.32
N ASP A 373 -13.86 15.52 18.78
CA ASP A 373 -13.59 15.59 17.34
C ASP A 373 -14.31 14.49 16.56
N GLU A 374 -14.35 13.26 17.06
CA GLU A 374 -15.12 12.19 16.42
C GLU A 374 -16.62 12.45 16.50
N ASN A 375 -17.12 13.05 17.60
CA ASN A 375 -18.52 13.49 17.69
C ASN A 375 -18.84 14.56 16.64
N GLU A 376 -17.93 15.51 16.41
CA GLU A 376 -18.10 16.55 15.39
C GLU A 376 -18.05 15.96 13.97
N ARG A 377 -17.10 15.06 13.69
CA ARG A 377 -17.05 14.32 12.43
C ARG A 377 -18.33 13.51 12.21
N ALA A 378 -18.82 12.83 13.25
CA ALA A 378 -20.07 12.08 13.20
C ALA A 378 -21.28 12.98 12.93
N ARG A 379 -21.30 14.19 13.48
CA ARG A 379 -22.33 15.22 13.21
C ARG A 379 -22.30 15.65 11.74
N LEU A 380 -21.12 16.01 11.22
CA LEU A 380 -20.94 16.40 9.81
C LEU A 380 -21.36 15.29 8.84
N ARG A 381 -21.03 14.02 9.16
CA ARG A 381 -21.51 12.86 8.37
C ARG A 381 -23.03 12.78 8.34
N CYS A 382 -23.70 12.97 9.48
CA CYS A 382 -25.15 12.98 9.58
C CYS A 382 -25.78 14.13 8.78
N GLU A 383 -25.27 15.35 8.93
CA GLU A 383 -25.74 16.54 8.21
C GLU A 383 -25.62 16.36 6.69
N LYS A 384 -24.50 15.80 6.21
CA LYS A 384 -24.28 15.49 4.80
C LYS A 384 -25.30 14.50 4.25
N LEU A 385 -25.58 13.42 4.99
CA LEU A 385 -26.59 12.43 4.59
C LEU A 385 -27.99 13.06 4.59
N GLN A 386 -28.32 13.85 5.61
CA GLN A 386 -29.61 14.54 5.74
C GLN A 386 -29.85 15.49 4.56
N ALA A 387 -28.89 16.34 4.23
CA ALA A 387 -28.99 17.27 3.12
C ALA A 387 -29.25 16.53 1.79
N ARG A 388 -28.53 15.44 1.55
CA ARG A 388 -28.71 14.62 0.33
C ARG A 388 -30.07 13.93 0.29
N ALA A 389 -30.55 13.42 1.43
CA ALA A 389 -31.86 12.78 1.52
C ALA A 389 -32.99 13.80 1.26
N VAL A 390 -32.91 15.00 1.85
CA VAL A 390 -33.89 16.08 1.61
C VAL A 390 -33.86 16.52 0.15
N GLN A 391 -32.69 16.63 -0.47
CA GLN A 391 -32.58 16.95 -1.90
C GLN A 391 -33.28 15.89 -2.78
N LYS A 392 -33.19 14.61 -2.40
CA LYS A 392 -33.72 13.51 -3.23
C LYS A 392 -35.21 13.24 -3.00
N PHE A 393 -35.67 13.22 -1.76
CA PHE A 393 -37.04 12.83 -1.40
C PHE A 393 -37.93 13.99 -0.96
N GLY A 394 -37.36 15.17 -0.78
CA GLY A 394 -38.03 16.31 -0.17
C GLY A 394 -38.12 16.20 1.36
N PRO A 395 -38.51 17.31 2.02
CA PRO A 395 -38.49 17.42 3.49
C PRO A 395 -39.52 16.53 4.20
N GLY A 396 -40.56 16.06 3.50
CA GLY A 396 -41.57 15.19 4.10
C GLY A 396 -41.12 13.73 4.26
N ILE A 397 -40.43 13.18 3.26
CA ILE A 397 -40.11 11.75 3.17
C ILE A 397 -38.67 11.47 3.65
N ALA A 398 -37.75 12.42 3.47
CA ALA A 398 -36.37 12.25 3.92
C ALA A 398 -36.23 11.88 5.40
N PRO A 399 -36.93 12.54 6.36
CA PRO A 399 -36.84 12.16 7.77
C PRO A 399 -37.30 10.73 8.04
N MET A 400 -38.28 10.23 7.28
CA MET A 400 -38.82 8.88 7.42
C MET A 400 -37.79 7.83 7.00
N TRP A 401 -37.13 8.04 5.86
CA TRP A 401 -36.10 7.13 5.39
C TRP A 401 -34.88 7.11 6.33
N LEU A 402 -34.40 8.29 6.74
CA LEU A 402 -33.22 8.43 7.61
C LEU A 402 -33.37 7.73 8.97
N SER A 403 -34.60 7.59 9.45
CA SER A 403 -34.94 6.97 10.74
C SER A 403 -35.44 5.53 10.61
N THR A 404 -35.69 5.04 9.38
CA THR A 404 -36.11 3.65 9.16
C THR A 404 -34.98 2.72 9.59
N ARG A 405 -35.28 1.60 10.25
CA ARG A 405 -34.29 0.58 10.66
C ARG A 405 -34.42 -0.71 9.81
N PRO A 406 -33.94 -0.71 8.55
CA PRO A 406 -34.13 -1.80 7.61
C PRO A 406 -33.10 -2.91 7.85
N SER A 407 -33.27 -3.69 8.92
CA SER A 407 -32.75 -5.07 9.08
C SER A 407 -31.25 -5.36 8.86
N ARG A 408 -30.38 -4.39 8.53
CA ARG A 408 -28.93 -4.52 8.62
C ARG A 408 -28.50 -4.12 10.03
N ARG A 409 -28.47 -5.12 10.91
CA ARG A 409 -28.13 -4.97 12.34
C ARG A 409 -29.06 -4.06 13.15
N GLY A 410 -30.24 -3.74 12.61
CA GLY A 410 -31.25 -2.92 13.29
C GLY A 410 -30.92 -1.43 13.41
N LEU A 411 -29.90 -0.94 12.70
CA LEU A 411 -29.53 0.47 12.68
C LEU A 411 -30.22 1.21 11.54
N SER A 412 -30.47 2.51 11.74
CA SER A 412 -30.97 3.41 10.70
C SER A 412 -29.84 3.93 9.79
N PRO A 413 -30.15 4.45 8.59
CA PRO A 413 -29.16 5.09 7.73
C PRO A 413 -28.38 6.20 8.45
N LEU A 414 -29.04 6.96 9.32
CA LEU A 414 -28.40 8.02 10.11
C LEU A 414 -27.46 7.45 11.17
N GLU A 415 -27.85 6.39 11.87
CA GLU A 415 -27.00 5.70 12.85
C GLU A 415 -25.76 5.08 12.18
N PHE A 416 -25.92 4.56 10.96
CA PHE A 416 -24.81 4.00 10.18
C PHE A 416 -23.82 5.09 9.75
N ALA A 417 -24.31 6.22 9.25
CA ALA A 417 -23.48 7.38 8.91
C ALA A 417 -22.78 7.98 10.13
N ARG A 418 -23.46 8.00 11.29
CA ARG A 418 -22.87 8.46 12.54
C ARG A 418 -21.71 7.57 12.98
N ALA A 419 -21.80 6.27 12.79
CA ALA A 419 -20.82 5.31 13.29
C ALA A 419 -19.48 5.31 12.52
N SER A 420 -19.48 5.61 11.21
CA SER A 420 -18.24 5.62 10.42
C SER A 420 -18.40 6.27 9.04
N GLU A 421 -17.29 6.63 8.42
CA GLU A 421 -17.26 7.09 7.02
C GLU A 421 -17.75 6.02 6.03
N ILE A 422 -17.38 4.75 6.25
CA ILE A 422 -17.88 3.63 5.45
C ILE A 422 -19.41 3.56 5.57
N GLY A 423 -19.95 3.78 6.77
CA GLY A 423 -21.38 3.81 7.00
C GLY A 423 -22.09 4.94 6.26
N LEU A 424 -21.49 6.13 6.19
CA LEU A 424 -22.00 7.22 5.37
C LEU A 424 -22.04 6.83 3.89
N GLN A 425 -20.96 6.26 3.36
CA GLN A 425 -20.87 5.86 1.95
C GLN A 425 -21.91 4.80 1.59
N ASP A 426 -22.14 3.83 2.46
CA ASP A 426 -23.17 2.80 2.28
C ASP A 426 -24.59 3.40 2.32
N ALA A 427 -24.86 4.29 3.27
CA ALA A 427 -26.15 4.98 3.37
C ALA A 427 -26.44 5.84 2.12
N LEU A 428 -25.44 6.56 1.60
CA LEU A 428 -25.55 7.31 0.35
C LEU A 428 -25.80 6.38 -0.85
N ARG A 429 -25.15 5.21 -0.91
CA ARG A 429 -25.38 4.22 -1.98
C ARG A 429 -26.80 3.65 -1.93
N GLU A 430 -27.33 3.41 -0.74
CA GLU A 430 -28.73 2.99 -0.58
C GLU A 430 -29.69 4.09 -1.02
N LEU A 431 -29.46 5.33 -0.57
CA LEU A 431 -30.23 6.49 -0.98
C LEU A 431 -30.26 6.62 -2.52
N GLU A 432 -29.13 6.37 -3.18
CA GLU A 432 -29.07 6.47 -4.64
C GLU A 432 -29.93 5.44 -5.38
N ARG A 433 -30.12 4.25 -4.81
CA ARG A 433 -30.93 3.18 -5.42
C ARG A 433 -32.43 3.35 -5.22
N ARG A 434 -32.84 4.21 -4.30
CA ARG A 434 -34.25 4.46 -3.99
C ARG A 434 -34.87 5.40 -5.01
N PHE A 435 -36.11 5.10 -5.41
CA PHE A 435 -36.88 5.93 -6.33
C PHE A 435 -38.24 6.26 -5.71
N VAL A 436 -38.46 7.53 -5.40
CA VAL A 436 -39.70 8.03 -4.79
C VAL A 436 -40.39 8.94 -5.79
N SER A 437 -41.62 8.59 -6.15
CA SER A 437 -42.52 9.43 -6.95
C SER A 437 -43.70 9.80 -6.08
N THR A 438 -43.77 11.04 -5.60
CA THR A 438 -44.80 11.51 -4.66
C THR A 438 -46.23 11.23 -5.16
N GLY A 439 -46.47 11.39 -6.46
CA GLY A 439 -47.77 11.04 -7.09
C GLY A 439 -48.13 9.55 -7.06
N ARG A 440 -47.17 8.64 -6.84
CA ARG A 440 -47.42 7.18 -6.71
C ARG A 440 -47.60 6.73 -5.26
N ILE A 441 -47.31 7.57 -4.26
CA ILE A 441 -47.44 7.18 -2.85
C ILE A 441 -48.84 6.70 -2.48
N PRO A 442 -49.94 7.41 -2.86
CA PRO A 442 -51.29 6.93 -2.56
C PRO A 442 -51.56 5.53 -3.14
N MET A 443 -51.05 5.25 -4.34
CA MET A 443 -51.19 3.95 -4.99
C MET A 443 -50.41 2.86 -4.25
N ILE A 444 -49.16 3.13 -3.85
CA ILE A 444 -48.32 2.19 -3.09
C ILE A 444 -48.95 1.87 -1.74
N GLN A 445 -49.47 2.89 -1.04
CA GLN A 445 -50.18 2.72 0.22
C GLN A 445 -51.47 1.91 0.05
N GLU A 446 -52.21 2.13 -1.03
CA GLU A 446 -53.43 1.38 -1.30
C GLU A 446 -53.13 -0.09 -1.64
N GLU A 447 -52.11 -0.36 -2.47
CA GLU A 447 -51.63 -1.71 -2.74
C GLU A 447 -51.24 -2.45 -1.45
N PHE A 448 -50.58 -1.75 -0.52
CA PHE A 448 -50.24 -2.30 0.79
C PHE A 448 -51.49 -2.63 1.62
N LYS A 449 -52.48 -1.72 1.70
CA LYS A 449 -53.75 -1.98 2.39
C LYS A 449 -54.49 -3.17 1.79
N VAL A 450 -54.61 -3.23 0.47
CA VAL A 450 -55.28 -4.32 -0.24
C VAL A 450 -54.61 -5.65 0.08
N TRP A 451 -53.28 -5.68 0.06
CA TRP A 451 -52.52 -6.88 0.41
C TRP A 451 -52.77 -7.32 1.87
N VAL A 452 -52.72 -6.38 2.84
CA VAL A 452 -52.98 -6.68 4.26
C VAL A 452 -54.42 -7.15 4.47
N GLY A 453 -55.40 -6.48 3.85
CA GLY A 453 -56.82 -6.82 3.96
C GLY A 453 -57.11 -8.23 3.43
N ARG A 454 -56.48 -8.63 2.32
CA ARG A 454 -56.60 -10.00 1.79
C ARG A 454 -56.00 -11.05 2.73
N LYS A 455 -54.85 -10.76 3.34
CA LYS A 455 -54.08 -11.76 4.11
C LYS A 455 -54.50 -11.87 5.58
N PHE A 456 -54.79 -10.74 6.22
CA PHE A 456 -55.01 -10.65 7.67
C PHE A 456 -56.37 -10.03 8.06
N GLN A 457 -57.21 -9.71 7.07
CA GLN A 457 -58.56 -9.19 7.24
C GLN A 457 -58.62 -7.94 8.13
N GLY A 458 -59.74 -7.71 8.83
CA GLY A 458 -59.99 -6.50 9.61
C GLY A 458 -59.01 -6.26 10.75
N LYS A 459 -58.39 -7.31 11.31
CA LYS A 459 -57.35 -7.15 12.36
C LYS A 459 -56.06 -6.58 11.77
N GLY A 460 -55.64 -7.05 10.60
CA GLY A 460 -54.48 -6.50 9.89
C GLY A 460 -54.67 -5.05 9.48
N LEU A 461 -55.85 -4.69 8.96
CA LEU A 461 -56.15 -3.31 8.55
C LEU A 461 -56.07 -2.32 9.73
N ARG A 462 -56.56 -2.70 10.92
CA ARG A 462 -56.40 -1.88 12.13
C ARG A 462 -54.94 -1.75 12.56
N PHE A 463 -54.16 -2.81 12.43
CA PHE A 463 -52.74 -2.79 12.80
C PHE A 463 -51.95 -1.78 11.97
N ILE A 464 -52.12 -1.78 10.64
CA ILE A 464 -51.37 -0.87 9.76
C ILE A 464 -51.80 0.59 9.85
N GLN A 465 -52.93 0.87 10.50
CA GLN A 465 -53.44 2.22 10.78
C GLN A 465 -53.15 2.68 12.22
N THR A 466 -52.64 1.78 13.07
CA THR A 466 -52.27 2.10 14.45
C THR A 466 -50.82 2.59 14.51
N LYS A 467 -50.58 3.63 15.31
CA LYS A 467 -49.23 4.14 15.59
C LYS A 467 -48.43 3.11 16.39
N ASN A 468 -47.19 2.88 16.01
CA ASN A 468 -46.35 1.84 16.61
C ASN A 468 -45.05 2.42 17.16
N ASP A 469 -44.71 2.11 18.42
CA ASP A 469 -43.50 2.63 19.08
C ASP A 469 -42.18 2.11 18.47
N TRP A 470 -42.23 1.00 17.74
CA TRP A 470 -41.08 0.42 17.05
C TRP A 470 -40.89 0.98 15.62
N LEU A 471 -41.81 1.86 15.17
CA LEU A 471 -41.67 2.60 13.93
C LEU A 471 -41.20 4.04 14.20
N PRO A 472 -40.51 4.68 13.23
CA PRO A 472 -40.03 6.05 13.42
C PRO A 472 -41.16 7.03 13.72
N ASP A 473 -40.91 7.97 14.63
CA ASP A 473 -41.87 9.01 15.07
C ASP A 473 -43.24 8.47 15.51
N ARG A 474 -43.31 7.22 16.00
CA ARG A 474 -44.56 6.52 16.31
C ARG A 474 -45.53 6.51 15.12
N ARG A 475 -45.03 6.39 13.90
CA ARG A 475 -45.88 6.34 12.70
C ARG A 475 -46.60 5.01 12.57
N THR A 476 -47.56 5.00 11.66
CA THR A 476 -48.28 3.80 11.24
C THR A 476 -47.47 3.04 10.17
N PRO A 477 -47.57 1.69 10.08
CA PRO A 477 -46.93 0.93 9.00
C PRO A 477 -47.32 1.43 7.60
N LEU A 478 -48.56 1.91 7.45
CA LEU A 478 -49.04 2.49 6.20
C LEU A 478 -48.30 3.78 5.82
N GLU A 479 -48.09 4.68 6.78
CA GLU A 479 -47.33 5.92 6.54
C GLU A 479 -45.89 5.64 6.11
N CYS A 480 -45.28 4.53 6.52
CA CYS A 480 -43.94 4.13 6.10
C CYS A 480 -43.84 3.60 4.65
N CYS A 481 -44.95 3.48 3.92
CA CYS A 481 -44.97 3.03 2.52
C CYS A 481 -44.90 4.23 1.55
N TYR A 482 -43.70 4.66 1.19
CA TYR A 482 -43.43 5.83 0.32
C TYR A 482 -42.67 5.48 -0.97
N ASP A 483 -42.12 4.27 -1.07
CA ASP A 483 -41.64 3.66 -2.31
C ASP A 483 -41.91 2.15 -2.31
N ASP A 484 -41.64 1.48 -3.44
CA ASP A 484 -41.85 0.04 -3.58
C ASP A 484 -41.01 -0.77 -2.58
N VAL A 485 -39.80 -0.29 -2.26
CA VAL A 485 -38.88 -0.97 -1.35
C VAL A 485 -39.40 -0.90 0.09
N SER A 486 -39.88 0.27 0.53
CA SER A 486 -40.42 0.49 1.86
C SER A 486 -41.74 -0.27 2.05
N ARG A 487 -42.58 -0.38 1.01
CA ARG A 487 -43.76 -1.25 1.01
C ARG A 487 -43.37 -2.72 1.25
N VAL A 488 -42.44 -3.26 0.47
CA VAL A 488 -41.99 -4.67 0.63
C VAL A 488 -41.40 -4.90 2.02
N GLN A 489 -40.69 -3.92 2.56
CA GLN A 489 -40.15 -3.99 3.91
C GLN A 489 -41.26 -3.99 4.98
N MET A 490 -42.29 -3.15 4.83
CA MET A 490 -43.44 -3.15 5.73
C MET A 490 -44.25 -4.44 5.64
N GLN A 491 -44.37 -5.05 4.44
CA GLN A 491 -45.00 -6.36 4.30
C GLN A 491 -44.31 -7.43 5.14
N LYS A 492 -42.97 -7.52 5.08
CA LYS A 492 -42.20 -8.45 5.91
C LYS A 492 -42.40 -8.21 7.41
N LEU A 493 -42.35 -6.94 7.84
CA LEU A 493 -42.53 -6.60 9.25
C LEU A 493 -43.94 -6.91 9.76
N VAL A 494 -44.97 -6.76 8.93
CA VAL A 494 -46.34 -7.19 9.27
C VAL A 494 -46.40 -8.72 9.39
N GLU A 495 -45.76 -9.47 8.48
CA GLU A 495 -45.71 -10.94 8.55
C GLU A 495 -44.96 -11.47 9.77
N GLU A 496 -43.93 -10.78 10.25
CA GLU A 496 -43.20 -11.18 11.46
C GLU A 496 -43.99 -10.92 12.75
N ARG A 497 -45.02 -10.06 12.70
CA ARG A 497 -45.76 -9.58 13.88
C ARG A 497 -47.16 -10.19 14.02
N PHE A 498 -47.71 -10.74 12.95
CA PHE A 498 -48.97 -11.50 12.91
C PHE A 498 -48.68 -12.98 12.80
#